data_AF-A0A176U5L9-F1
#
_entry.id   AF-A0A176U5L9-F1
#
_cell.length_a   1.000
_cell.length_b   1.000
_cell.length_c   1.000
_cell.angle_alpha   90.00
_cell.angle_beta   90.00
_cell.angle_gamma   90.00
#
_symmetry.space_group_name_H-M   'P 1'
#
loop_
_entity.id
_entity.type
_entity.pdbx_description
1 polymer ?
#
loop_
_entity_poly.entity_id
_entity_poly.type
_entity_poly.pdbx_seq_one_letter_code
_entity_poly.pdbx_strand_id
1 'polypeptide(L)'
;ELFEETGYVSDDWQFIGRTVESSAKLTNYMHIYFANHCRKVSRQHLDATEEIEVLVMPLEQAVSMVMDNEICCNSSAHGILWAARKYGV
;
A
#
# COMPACT_ATOMS: atom_id res chain seq x y z
N GLU A 1 -1.41 4.83 -10.75
CA GLU A 1 -1.44 4.21 -9.39
C GLU A 1 -2.41 4.93 -8.44
N LEU A 2 -2.04 5.51 -7.27
CA LEU A 2 -3.04 5.91 -6.23
C LEU A 2 -4.31 6.61 -6.77
N PHE A 3 -4.20 7.71 -7.52
CA PHE A 3 -5.37 8.41 -8.06
C PHE A 3 -6.15 7.60 -9.10
N GLU A 4 -5.44 6.92 -9.98
CA GLU A 4 -6.00 6.10 -11.05
C GLU A 4 -6.71 4.86 -10.48
N GLU A 5 -6.00 4.07 -9.68
CA GLU A 5 -6.47 2.81 -9.12
C GLU A 5 -7.51 3.00 -8.02
N THR A 6 -7.51 4.14 -7.30
CA THR A 6 -8.37 4.30 -6.11
C THR A 6 -9.26 5.55 -6.11
N GLY A 7 -8.92 6.56 -6.92
CA GLY A 7 -9.57 7.87 -6.90
C GLY A 7 -9.15 8.78 -5.73
N TYR A 8 -8.17 8.37 -4.92
CA TYR A 8 -7.62 9.15 -3.82
C TYR A 8 -6.42 9.99 -4.25
N VAL A 9 -6.24 11.13 -3.58
CA VAL A 9 -5.03 11.97 -3.68
C VAL A 9 -4.51 12.30 -2.29
N SER A 10 -3.22 12.62 -2.21
CA SER A 10 -2.56 13.14 -1.03
C SER A 10 -1.56 14.21 -1.45
N ASP A 11 -1.29 15.17 -0.56
CA ASP A 11 -0.19 16.14 -0.68
C ASP A 11 0.93 15.87 0.35
N ASP A 12 0.77 14.83 1.17
CA ASP A 12 1.66 14.44 2.26
C ASP A 12 2.23 13.05 1.99
N TRP A 13 3.34 13.03 1.25
CA TRP A 13 4.01 11.81 0.82
C TRP A 13 5.35 11.65 1.52
N GLN A 14 5.59 10.45 2.04
CA GLN A 14 6.87 10.05 2.59
C GLN A 14 7.42 8.83 1.85
N PHE A 15 8.64 8.94 1.33
CA PHE A 15 9.38 7.75 0.90
C PHE A 15 9.85 6.96 2.13
N ILE A 16 9.49 5.68 2.21
CA ILE A 16 9.79 4.85 3.39
C ILE A 16 10.86 3.79 3.13
N GLY A 17 11.23 3.59 1.87
CA GLY A 17 12.33 2.73 1.47
C GLY A 17 12.04 1.98 0.18
N ARG A 18 13.00 1.15 -0.23
CA ARG A 18 12.80 0.20 -1.32
C ARG A 18 13.07 -1.22 -0.85
N THR A 19 12.29 -2.18 -1.33
CA THR A 19 12.45 -3.60 -1.04
C THR A 19 12.85 -4.36 -2.30
N VAL A 20 13.47 -5.53 -2.11
CA VAL A 20 13.71 -6.50 -3.16
C VAL A 20 12.73 -7.65 -2.92
N GLU A 21 11.82 -7.89 -3.84
CA GLU A 21 10.78 -8.92 -3.68
C GLU A 21 11.35 -10.35 -3.70
N SER A 22 12.38 -10.59 -4.53
CA SER A 22 13.08 -11.87 -4.53
C SER A 22 14.51 -11.70 -5.01
N SER A 23 15.46 -11.59 -4.09
CA SER A 23 16.89 -11.38 -4.43
C SER A 23 17.50 -12.51 -5.25
N ALA A 24 16.91 -13.70 -5.23
CA ALA A 24 17.36 -14.86 -6.01
C ALA A 24 16.79 -14.89 -7.44
N LYS A 25 15.68 -14.19 -7.72
CA LYS A 25 14.94 -14.31 -8.99
C LYS A 25 14.80 -12.98 -9.74
N LEU A 26 14.82 -11.88 -9.01
CA LEU A 26 14.43 -10.56 -9.49
C LEU A 26 15.54 -9.55 -9.20
N THR A 27 15.72 -8.62 -10.13
CA THR A 27 16.67 -7.50 -10.00
C THR A 27 15.96 -6.16 -9.81
N ASN A 28 14.63 -6.13 -9.87
CA ASN A 28 13.85 -4.92 -9.65
C ASN A 28 13.70 -4.61 -8.16
N TYR A 29 13.52 -3.32 -7.88
CA TYR A 29 13.20 -2.80 -6.57
C TYR A 29 11.75 -2.33 -6.55
N MET A 30 11.05 -2.61 -5.46
CA MET A 30 9.75 -1.99 -5.16
C MET A 30 10.02 -0.75 -4.32
N HIS A 31 9.63 0.42 -4.82
CA HIS A 31 9.77 1.69 -4.10
C HIS A 31 8.49 1.97 -3.32
N ILE A 32 8.59 2.02 -2.00
CA ILE A 32 7.42 2.12 -1.13
C ILE A 32 7.31 3.54 -0.60
N TYR A 33 6.11 4.11 -0.76
CA TYR A 33 5.74 5.43 -0.27
C TYR A 33 4.53 5.31 0.65
N PHE A 34 4.50 6.14 1.69
CA PHE A 34 3.34 6.34 2.55
C PHE A 34 2.67 7.66 2.18
N ALA A 35 1.40 7.59 1.79
CA ALA A 35 0.55 8.74 1.55
C ALA A 35 -0.34 8.98 2.77
N ASN A 36 -0.17 10.10 3.44
CA ASN A 36 -0.98 10.46 4.60
C ASN A 36 -2.12 11.41 4.18
N HIS A 37 -3.12 11.60 5.04
CA HIS A 37 -4.23 12.54 4.79
C HIS A 37 -4.90 12.36 3.42
N CYS A 38 -5.01 11.11 2.96
CA CYS A 38 -5.61 10.77 1.67
C CYS A 38 -7.08 11.22 1.63
N ARG A 39 -7.47 11.82 0.52
CA ARG A 39 -8.84 12.28 0.26
C ARG A 39 -9.36 11.72 -1.06
N LYS A 40 -10.58 11.19 -1.06
CA LYS A 40 -11.23 10.70 -2.28
C LYS A 40 -11.75 11.88 -3.08
N VAL A 41 -11.29 12.02 -4.31
CA VAL A 41 -11.68 13.13 -5.21
C VAL A 41 -12.29 12.63 -6.51
N SER A 42 -12.24 11.32 -6.75
CA SER A 42 -12.77 10.69 -7.95
C SER A 42 -13.18 9.23 -7.68
N ARG A 43 -13.86 8.63 -8.66
CA ARG A 43 -13.88 7.17 -8.85
C ARG A 43 -12.55 6.67 -9.46
N GLN A 44 -12.38 5.35 -9.52
CA GLN A 44 -11.25 4.69 -10.19
C GLN A 44 -11.29 4.95 -11.71
N HIS A 45 -10.11 4.97 -12.33
CA HIS A 45 -9.86 5.11 -13.76
C HIS A 45 -8.93 3.98 -14.23
N LEU A 46 -9.38 2.73 -14.04
CA LEU A 46 -8.56 1.55 -14.28
C LEU A 46 -8.22 1.38 -15.77
N ASP A 47 -7.02 0.85 -16.01
CA ASP A 47 -6.63 0.38 -17.32
C ASP A 47 -7.45 -0.87 -17.72
N ALA A 48 -7.55 -1.14 -19.02
CA ALA A 48 -8.38 -2.22 -19.55
C ALA A 48 -7.99 -3.62 -19.04
N THR A 49 -6.77 -3.78 -18.53
CA THR A 49 -6.22 -5.04 -17.99
C THR A 49 -6.32 -5.15 -16.48
N GLU A 50 -6.85 -4.14 -15.80
CA GLU A 50 -6.91 -4.08 -14.35
C GLU A 50 -8.31 -4.43 -13.82
N GLU A 51 -8.35 -5.29 -12.80
CA GLU A 51 -9.56 -5.64 -12.06
C GLU A 51 -9.27 -5.46 -10.57
N ILE A 52 -9.59 -4.27 -10.05
CA ILE A 52 -9.19 -3.81 -8.70
C ILE A 52 -10.41 -3.29 -7.93
N GLU A 53 -10.57 -3.74 -6.69
CA GLU A 53 -11.52 -3.20 -5.72
C GLU A 53 -10.82 -2.39 -4.61
N VAL A 54 -11.40 -1.25 -4.22
CA VAL A 54 -10.87 -0.41 -3.13
C VAL A 54 -11.59 -0.71 -1.82
N LEU A 55 -10.85 -1.25 -0.86
CA LEU A 55 -11.32 -1.45 0.52
C LEU A 55 -10.68 -0.44 1.47
N VAL A 56 -11.50 0.17 2.33
CA VAL A 56 -11.04 1.07 3.39
C VAL A 56 -11.26 0.38 4.73
N MET A 57 -10.19 0.26 5.52
CA MET A 57 -10.21 -0.42 6.82
C MET A 57 -9.32 0.29 7.84
N PRO A 58 -9.54 0.08 9.15
CA PRO A 58 -8.63 0.53 10.20
C PRO A 58 -7.23 -0.10 10.05
N LEU A 59 -6.20 0.62 10.50
CA LEU A 59 -4.81 0.16 10.43
C LEU A 59 -4.60 -1.09 11.28
N GLU A 60 -5.22 -1.14 12.46
CA GLU A 60 -5.21 -2.29 13.39
C GLU A 60 -5.70 -3.55 12.68
N GLN A 61 -6.78 -3.43 11.90
CA GLN A 61 -7.34 -4.56 11.15
C GLN A 61 -6.38 -5.02 10.05
N ALA A 62 -5.78 -4.08 9.29
CA ALA A 62 -4.80 -4.43 8.27
C ALA A 62 -3.56 -5.12 8.88
N VAL A 63 -3.13 -4.70 10.08
CA VAL A 63 -2.05 -5.37 10.83
C VAL A 63 -2.45 -6.80 11.19
N SER A 64 -3.66 -7.02 11.73
CA SER A 64 -4.16 -8.38 12.00
C SER A 64 -4.16 -9.24 10.73
N MET A 65 -4.64 -8.72 9.61
CA MET A 65 -4.64 -9.46 8.32
C MET A 65 -3.23 -9.81 7.82
N VAL A 66 -2.22 -8.98 8.09
CA VAL A 66 -0.81 -9.32 7.83
C VAL A 66 -0.36 -10.46 8.75
N MET A 67 -0.67 -10.39 10.04
CA MET A 67 -0.29 -11.40 11.03
C MET A 67 -0.97 -12.76 10.80
N ASP A 68 -2.20 -12.73 10.28
CA ASP A 68 -3.00 -13.91 9.92
C ASP A 68 -2.69 -14.42 8.50
N ASN A 69 -1.73 -13.79 7.81
CA ASN A 69 -1.27 -14.13 6.47
C ASN A 69 -2.35 -13.99 5.36
N GLU A 70 -3.40 -13.21 5.61
CA GLU A 70 -4.37 -12.80 4.59
C GLU A 70 -3.78 -11.74 3.65
N ILE A 71 -2.98 -10.81 4.17
CA ILE A 71 -2.14 -9.89 3.38
C ILE A 71 -0.71 -10.42 3.41
N CYS A 72 -0.33 -11.18 2.39
CA CYS A 72 0.97 -11.87 2.32
C CYS A 72 1.94 -11.33 1.26
N CYS A 73 1.58 -10.29 0.50
CA CYS A 73 2.53 -9.59 -0.36
C CYS A 73 3.56 -8.82 0.48
N ASN A 74 4.86 -9.04 0.25
CA ASN A 74 5.93 -8.49 1.09
C ASN A 74 5.92 -6.96 1.13
N SER A 75 5.73 -6.30 -0.01
CA SER A 75 5.66 -4.83 -0.10
C SER A 75 4.47 -4.26 0.67
N SER A 76 3.28 -4.88 0.56
CA SER A 76 2.09 -4.47 1.31
C SER A 76 2.30 -4.66 2.81
N ALA A 77 2.75 -5.84 3.24
CA ALA A 77 3.04 -6.14 4.64
C ALA A 77 4.10 -5.17 5.22
N HIS A 78 5.15 -4.86 4.44
CA HIS A 78 6.16 -3.88 4.83
C HIS A 78 5.57 -2.48 5.07
N GLY A 79 4.76 -1.97 4.13
CA GLY A 79 4.13 -0.66 4.26
C GLY A 79 3.17 -0.58 5.46
N ILE A 80 2.36 -1.61 5.66
CA ILE A 80 1.39 -1.70 6.77
C ILE A 80 2.12 -1.72 8.12
N LEU A 81 3.11 -2.60 8.29
CA LEU A 81 3.83 -2.74 9.56
C LEU A 81 4.72 -1.52 9.85
N TRP A 82 5.28 -0.87 8.82
CA TRP A 82 5.97 0.40 8.99
C TRP A 82 5.02 1.48 9.53
N ALA A 83 3.82 1.60 8.95
CA ALA A 83 2.82 2.56 9.40
C ALA A 83 2.38 2.26 10.85
N ALA A 84 2.10 0.99 11.17
CA ALA A 84 1.73 0.57 12.52
C ALA A 84 2.79 0.99 13.56
N ARG A 85 4.07 0.69 13.27
CA ARG A 85 5.20 1.10 14.12
C ARG A 85 5.29 2.61 14.31
N LYS A 86 5.00 3.40 13.26
CA LYS A 86 5.07 4.86 13.31
C LYS A 86 3.92 5.47 14.12
N TYR A 87 2.72 4.91 14.02
CA TYR A 87 1.51 5.47 14.64
C TYR A 87 1.10 4.79 15.96
N GLY A 88 1.85 3.78 16.41
CA GLY A 88 1.66 3.17 17.73
C GLY A 88 0.54 2.13 17.79
N VAL A 89 0.37 1.40 16.68
CA VAL A 89 -0.55 0.26 16.54
C VAL A 89 0.20 -1.05 16.61
#